data_AF-A0A971NWJ3-F1
#
_entry.id   AF-A0A971NWJ3-F1
#
_cell.length_a   1.000
_cell.length_b   1.000
_cell.length_c   1.000
_cell.angle_alpha   90.00
_cell.angle_beta   90.00
_cell.angle_gamma   90.00
#
_symmetry.space_group_name_H-M   'P 1'
#
loop_
_entity.id
_entity.type
_entity.pdbx_description
1 polymer ?
#
loop_
_entity_poly.entity_id
_entity_poly.type
_entity_poly.pdbx_seq_one_letter_code
_entity_poly.pdbx_strand_id
1 'polypeptide(L)'
;MNSIEPVMLEASFNRPVCFLAQNTLFLGPLIRILRHLTPFISIDKGNVDASAVMQCIRYVREGGVLAVYPEGNLTYDGELGYMNPSIIKLVRVLRVPVIYYTVRGGYGLDPRFGTSLRRGYMHGGVTGRRSVAEIDAMTDKELFADIRKMLTVDEFSVGLYRSKKSAEALERVLYRCPFCGSVESIKSSGRFVHCVCGLCAEYRDNLTFNFIRGECGLRYVRDWIRDELEWVKSFVPERGSVIFRDEHVKLEKRKPDMSYEKPESGSMEMTGEHISVCGKTFLLSKLSNMVQIKKQILLLFTAEQEVYRITSPNVFCALKYIHMFHRLRQLRTGVFDNYFGM
;
A
#
# COMPACT_ATOMS: atom_id res chain seq x y z
N MET A 1 -6.23 2.66 -3.87
CA MET A 1 -7.55 3.30 -3.74
C MET A 1 -7.60 4.32 -2.62
N ASN A 2 -7.53 5.60 -2.99
CA ASN A 2 -7.91 6.70 -2.11
C ASN A 2 -9.46 6.76 -1.99
N SER A 3 -10.00 7.64 -1.14
CA SER A 3 -11.45 7.70 -0.91
C SER A 3 -12.26 8.29 -2.07
N ILE A 4 -11.61 8.93 -3.05
CA ILE A 4 -12.26 9.64 -4.16
C ILE A 4 -12.39 8.73 -5.40
N GLU A 5 -11.41 7.84 -5.60
CA GLU A 5 -11.36 6.89 -6.72
C GLU A 5 -12.65 6.06 -6.91
N PRO A 6 -13.27 5.43 -5.88
CA PRO A 6 -14.53 4.71 -6.05
C PRO A 6 -15.65 5.57 -6.61
N VAL A 7 -15.77 6.80 -6.10
CA VAL A 7 -16.84 7.73 -6.46
C VAL A 7 -16.68 8.17 -7.92
N MET A 8 -15.43 8.46 -8.35
CA MET A 8 -15.14 8.79 -9.74
C MET A 8 -15.44 7.63 -10.68
N LEU A 9 -15.04 6.41 -10.29
CA LEU A 9 -15.28 5.21 -11.09
C LEU A 9 -16.78 4.96 -11.22
N GLU A 10 -17.51 4.92 -10.10
CA GLU A 10 -18.95 4.71 -10.10
C GLU A 10 -19.69 5.75 -10.95
N ALA A 11 -19.36 7.04 -10.77
CA ALA A 11 -19.96 8.12 -11.56
C ALA A 11 -19.66 8.04 -13.07
N SER A 12 -18.67 7.25 -13.48
CA SER A 12 -18.32 7.06 -14.89
C SER A 12 -19.16 5.99 -15.59
N PHE A 13 -19.99 5.24 -14.86
CA PHE A 13 -20.81 4.16 -15.41
C PHE A 13 -22.30 4.35 -15.08
N ASN A 14 -23.17 4.04 -16.03
CA ASN A 14 -24.63 4.11 -15.84
C ASN A 14 -25.21 2.89 -15.09
N ARG A 15 -24.35 2.04 -14.52
CA ARG A 15 -24.71 0.81 -13.83
C ARG A 15 -24.04 0.79 -12.46
N PRO A 16 -24.71 0.32 -11.40
CA PRO A 16 -24.08 0.17 -10.10
C PRO A 16 -22.83 -0.71 -10.19
N VAL A 17 -21.73 -0.21 -9.65
CA VAL A 17 -20.45 -0.92 -9.62
C VAL A 17 -20.25 -1.52 -8.25
N CYS A 18 -20.02 -2.83 -8.20
CA CYS A 18 -19.60 -3.52 -7.00
C CYS A 18 -18.08 -3.49 -6.86
N PHE A 19 -17.57 -3.06 -5.73
CA PHE A 19 -16.13 -3.04 -5.49
C PHE A 19 -15.69 -4.24 -4.66
N LEU A 20 -14.62 -4.89 -5.13
CA LEU A 20 -13.88 -5.86 -4.35
C LEU A 20 -12.93 -5.13 -3.41
N ALA A 21 -13.28 -5.04 -2.13
CA ALA A 21 -12.60 -4.18 -1.16
C ALA A 21 -12.26 -4.90 0.15
N GLN A 22 -11.25 -4.38 0.86
CA GLN A 22 -10.85 -4.92 2.15
C GLN A 22 -11.86 -4.58 3.25
N ASN A 23 -12.11 -5.53 4.15
CA ASN A 23 -12.95 -5.33 5.34
C ASN A 23 -12.52 -4.11 6.18
N THR A 24 -11.24 -3.75 6.19
CA THR A 24 -10.71 -2.63 6.97
C THR A 24 -10.90 -1.25 6.34
N LEU A 25 -11.31 -1.18 5.07
CA LEU A 25 -11.60 0.09 4.40
C LEU A 25 -12.92 0.71 4.89
N PHE A 26 -13.81 -0.10 5.48
CA PHE A 26 -15.18 0.28 5.87
C PHE A 26 -15.31 1.10 7.17
N LEU A 27 -14.21 1.66 7.70
CA LEU A 27 -14.18 2.32 9.01
C LEU A 27 -14.15 3.86 8.94
N GLY A 28 -14.29 4.46 7.76
CA GLY A 28 -14.40 5.91 7.59
C GLY A 28 -15.86 6.39 7.56
N PRO A 29 -16.19 7.57 8.10
CA PRO A 29 -17.57 8.09 8.13
C PRO A 29 -18.16 8.30 6.73
N LEU A 30 -17.37 8.73 5.74
CA LEU A 30 -17.82 8.90 4.36
C LEU A 30 -18.08 7.56 3.65
N ILE A 31 -17.28 6.53 3.97
CA ILE A 31 -17.42 5.18 3.40
C ILE A 31 -18.64 4.46 4.00
N ARG A 32 -19.06 4.79 5.23
CA ARG A 32 -20.32 4.29 5.81
C ARG A 32 -21.54 4.70 4.98
N ILE A 33 -21.55 5.92 4.45
CA ILE A 33 -22.63 6.40 3.56
C ILE A 33 -22.56 5.69 2.21
N LEU A 34 -21.35 5.56 1.63
CA LEU A 34 -21.15 4.84 0.37
C LEU A 34 -21.57 3.37 0.45
N ARG A 35 -21.43 2.69 1.59
CA ARG A 35 -21.94 1.31 1.78
C ARG A 35 -23.45 1.16 1.54
N HIS A 36 -24.22 2.23 1.67
CA HIS A 36 -25.65 2.22 1.39
C HIS A 36 -25.96 2.49 -0.09
N LEU A 37 -24.99 3.01 -0.85
CA LEU A 37 -25.14 3.41 -2.24
C LEU A 37 -24.51 2.39 -3.21
N THR A 38 -23.41 1.76 -2.79
CA THR A 38 -22.68 0.78 -3.60
C THR A 38 -22.59 -0.60 -2.96
N PRO A 39 -22.80 -1.68 -3.73
CA PRO A 39 -22.51 -3.03 -3.26
C PRO A 39 -20.99 -3.23 -3.11
N PHE A 40 -20.56 -3.96 -2.08
CA PHE A 40 -19.16 -4.33 -1.88
C PHE A 40 -19.05 -5.82 -1.57
N ILE A 41 -18.02 -6.46 -2.13
CA ILE A 41 -17.59 -7.81 -1.74
C ILE A 41 -16.33 -7.64 -0.89
N SER A 42 -16.38 -8.15 0.33
CA SER A 42 -15.28 -8.05 1.28
C SER A 42 -14.21 -9.12 1.03
N ILE A 43 -12.95 -8.73 1.18
CA ILE A 43 -11.79 -9.63 1.25
C ILE A 43 -10.98 -9.31 2.50
N ASP A 44 -10.49 -10.35 3.18
CA ASP A 44 -9.47 -10.20 4.22
C ASP A 44 -8.05 -10.23 3.60
N LYS A 45 -7.25 -9.21 3.89
CA LYS A 45 -5.84 -9.15 3.49
C LYS A 45 -5.09 -10.28 4.15
N GLY A 46 -4.42 -11.15 3.38
CA GLY A 46 -3.51 -12.17 3.91
C GLY A 46 -3.99 -13.62 3.77
N ASN A 47 -5.26 -13.87 3.45
CA ASN A 47 -5.78 -15.21 3.15
C ASN A 47 -6.44 -15.24 1.77
N VAL A 48 -6.32 -16.37 1.06
CA VAL A 48 -7.06 -16.61 -0.19
C VAL A 48 -8.51 -16.89 0.19
N ASP A 49 -9.38 -15.90 0.02
CA ASP A 49 -10.79 -16.02 0.36
C ASP A 49 -11.58 -16.63 -0.81
N ALA A 50 -11.69 -17.96 -0.82
CA ALA A 50 -12.51 -18.69 -1.79
C ALA A 50 -13.99 -18.26 -1.75
N SER A 51 -14.50 -17.83 -0.58
CA SER A 51 -15.86 -17.31 -0.44
C SER A 51 -16.03 -16.00 -1.21
N ALA A 52 -15.06 -15.08 -1.12
CA ALA A 52 -15.09 -13.84 -1.88
C ALA A 52 -15.08 -14.08 -3.40
N VAL A 53 -14.27 -15.03 -3.88
CA VAL A 53 -14.27 -15.40 -5.31
C VAL A 53 -15.63 -15.94 -5.74
N MET A 54 -16.26 -16.80 -4.94
CA MET A 54 -17.60 -17.32 -5.22
C MET A 54 -18.67 -16.23 -5.24
N GLN A 55 -18.58 -15.23 -4.36
CA GLN A 55 -19.45 -14.06 -4.36
C GLN A 55 -19.27 -13.23 -5.65
N CYS A 56 -18.02 -13.00 -6.09
CA CYS A 56 -17.73 -12.32 -7.36
C CYS A 56 -18.37 -13.06 -8.54
N ILE A 57 -18.22 -14.39 -8.61
CA ILE A 57 -18.81 -15.22 -9.68
C ILE A 57 -20.33 -15.07 -9.69
N ARG A 58 -20.99 -15.20 -8.53
CA ARG A 58 -22.45 -15.06 -8.43
C ARG A 58 -22.91 -13.68 -8.89
N TYR A 59 -22.28 -12.63 -8.37
CA TYR A 59 -22.64 -11.25 -8.69
C TYR A 59 -22.50 -10.93 -10.19
N VAL A 60 -21.41 -11.37 -10.81
CA VAL A 60 -21.18 -11.16 -12.25
C VAL A 60 -22.16 -11.97 -13.10
N ARG A 61 -22.50 -13.21 -12.69
CA ARG A 61 -23.51 -14.03 -13.38
C ARG A 61 -24.91 -13.44 -13.34
N GLU A 62 -25.26 -12.72 -12.28
CA GLU A 62 -26.50 -11.95 -12.16
C GLU A 62 -26.49 -10.66 -13.01
N GLY A 63 -25.43 -10.41 -13.78
CA GLY A 63 -25.27 -9.22 -14.60
C GLY A 63 -24.72 -8.02 -13.83
N GLY A 64 -24.07 -8.22 -12.69
CA GLY A 64 -23.40 -7.15 -11.96
C GLY A 64 -22.11 -6.65 -12.63
N VAL A 65 -21.70 -5.42 -12.33
CA VAL A 65 -20.42 -4.84 -12.75
C VAL A 65 -19.44 -4.89 -11.58
N LEU A 66 -18.32 -5.61 -11.72
CA LEU A 66 -17.32 -5.77 -10.65
C LEU A 66 -16.09 -4.90 -10.94
N ALA A 67 -15.75 -4.02 -10.00
CA ALA A 67 -14.49 -3.27 -9.98
C ALA A 67 -13.47 -3.94 -9.05
N VAL A 68 -12.26 -4.12 -9.55
CA VAL A 68 -11.14 -4.72 -8.83
C VAL A 68 -9.92 -3.82 -8.94
N TYR A 69 -9.28 -3.54 -7.81
CA TYR A 69 -7.97 -2.87 -7.75
C TYR A 69 -6.89 -3.95 -7.55
N PRO A 70 -6.19 -4.37 -8.61
CA PRO A 70 -5.39 -5.60 -8.55
C PRO A 70 -4.11 -5.46 -7.73
N GLU A 71 -3.66 -4.24 -7.43
CA GLU A 71 -2.58 -3.95 -6.46
C GLU A 71 -3.01 -4.16 -4.99
N GLY A 72 -4.31 -4.05 -4.69
CA GLY A 72 -4.85 -4.16 -3.34
C GLY A 72 -4.38 -3.09 -2.34
N ASN A 73 -3.62 -2.09 -2.80
CA ASN A 73 -3.06 -0.99 -2.03
C ASN A 73 -3.28 0.36 -2.72
N LEU A 74 -2.99 1.45 -2.00
CA LEU A 74 -2.74 2.75 -2.61
C LEU A 74 -1.24 2.82 -2.89
N THR A 75 -0.85 3.32 -4.05
CA THR A 75 0.56 3.52 -4.40
C THR A 75 1.28 4.34 -3.34
N TYR A 76 2.50 3.92 -3.01
CA TYR A 76 3.36 4.60 -2.03
C TYR A 76 4.18 5.72 -2.66
N ASP A 77 4.41 5.62 -3.96
CA ASP A 77 5.47 6.33 -4.65
C ASP A 77 5.03 6.93 -6.00
N GLY A 78 3.80 6.68 -6.44
CA GLY A 78 3.24 7.16 -7.69
C GLY A 78 3.39 6.18 -8.85
N GLU A 79 3.91 4.98 -8.62
CA GLU A 79 3.99 3.91 -9.62
C GLU A 79 2.99 2.79 -9.34
N LEU A 80 2.74 1.98 -10.37
CA LEU A 80 1.97 0.76 -10.25
C LEU A 80 2.76 -0.26 -9.41
N GLY A 81 2.24 -0.57 -8.23
CA GLY A 81 2.85 -1.49 -7.28
C GLY A 81 2.83 -2.95 -7.73
N TYR A 82 3.12 -3.85 -6.79
CA TYR A 82 3.02 -5.27 -7.04
C TYR A 82 1.56 -5.68 -7.31
N MET A 83 1.36 -6.36 -8.44
CA MET A 83 0.08 -6.93 -8.82
C MET A 83 0.14 -8.43 -8.60
N ASN A 84 -0.76 -8.98 -7.80
CA ASN A 84 -0.78 -10.42 -7.55
C ASN A 84 -1.21 -11.17 -8.82
N PRO A 85 -0.41 -12.13 -9.35
CA PRO A 85 -0.77 -12.92 -10.54
C PRO A 85 -2.10 -13.66 -10.46
N SER A 86 -2.63 -13.88 -9.25
CA SER A 86 -3.95 -14.48 -9.02
C SER A 86 -5.10 -13.69 -9.67
N ILE A 87 -4.90 -12.40 -10.01
CA ILE A 87 -5.87 -11.63 -10.79
C ILE A 87 -6.24 -12.31 -12.12
N ILE A 88 -5.29 -13.02 -12.74
CA ILE A 88 -5.50 -13.76 -13.99
C ILE A 88 -6.52 -14.87 -13.80
N LYS A 89 -6.40 -15.60 -12.69
CA LYS A 89 -7.36 -16.66 -12.33
C LYS A 89 -8.76 -16.08 -12.16
N LEU A 90 -8.88 -14.94 -11.49
CA LEU A 90 -10.17 -14.27 -11.33
C LEU A 90 -10.77 -13.87 -12.68
N VAL A 91 -10.00 -13.20 -13.55
CA VAL A 91 -10.46 -12.80 -14.88
C VAL A 91 -10.94 -14.00 -15.71
N ARG A 92 -10.16 -15.09 -15.74
CA ARG A 92 -10.53 -16.30 -16.49
C ARG A 92 -11.73 -17.03 -15.92
N VAL A 93 -11.90 -17.05 -14.61
CA VAL A 93 -13.05 -17.71 -13.95
C VAL A 93 -14.34 -16.93 -14.16
N LEU A 94 -14.27 -15.60 -14.17
CA LEU A 94 -15.45 -14.75 -14.38
C LEU A 94 -15.97 -14.81 -15.83
N ARG A 95 -15.10 -15.04 -16.83
CA ARG A 95 -15.45 -15.14 -18.26
C ARG A 95 -16.34 -13.99 -18.75
N VAL A 96 -15.98 -12.77 -18.37
CA VAL A 96 -16.67 -11.53 -18.81
C VAL A 96 -15.69 -10.57 -19.45
N PRO A 97 -16.17 -9.62 -20.28
CA PRO A 97 -15.33 -8.55 -20.79
C PRO A 97 -14.65 -7.76 -19.66
N VAL A 98 -13.39 -7.40 -19.86
CA VAL A 98 -12.62 -6.58 -18.92
C VAL A 98 -12.56 -5.15 -19.45
N ILE A 99 -12.86 -4.18 -18.59
CA ILE A 99 -12.70 -2.75 -18.87
C ILE A 99 -11.54 -2.23 -18.02
N TYR A 100 -10.59 -1.55 -18.65
CA TYR A 100 -9.50 -0.88 -17.96
C TYR A 100 -9.93 0.55 -17.66
N TYR A 101 -9.96 0.89 -16.37
CA TYR A 101 -10.23 2.24 -15.89
C TYR A 101 -8.98 2.73 -15.15
N THR A 102 -8.39 3.83 -15.62
CA THR A 102 -7.22 4.41 -14.95
C THR A 102 -7.59 5.70 -14.27
N VAL A 103 -6.99 5.92 -13.10
CA VAL A 103 -7.03 7.20 -12.40
C VAL A 103 -5.64 7.81 -12.44
N ARG A 104 -5.55 9.08 -12.81
CA ARG A 104 -4.32 9.86 -12.88
C ARG A 104 -4.39 11.04 -11.93
N GLY A 105 -3.31 11.30 -11.21
CA GLY A 105 -3.22 12.38 -10.23
C GLY A 105 -3.71 12.01 -8.84
N GLY A 106 -4.04 10.74 -8.63
CA GLY A 106 -4.48 10.21 -7.35
C GLY A 106 -3.37 10.29 -6.30
N TYR A 107 -2.14 9.98 -6.70
CA TYR A 107 -0.96 10.04 -5.82
C TYR A 107 -0.62 11.49 -5.47
N GLY A 108 -0.68 12.40 -6.43
CA GLY A 108 -0.41 13.81 -6.20
C GLY A 108 -1.39 14.45 -5.21
N LEU A 109 -2.68 14.10 -5.33
CA LEU A 109 -3.77 14.67 -4.54
C LEU A 109 -3.85 14.13 -3.10
N ASP A 110 -3.79 12.80 -2.93
CA ASP A 110 -3.86 12.12 -1.63
C ASP A 110 -2.75 11.06 -1.53
N PRO A 111 -1.48 11.47 -1.40
CA PRO A 111 -0.38 10.52 -1.29
C PRO A 111 -0.53 9.71 -0.01
N ARG A 112 -0.06 8.47 -0.07
CA ARG A 112 -0.11 7.51 1.04
C ARG A 112 0.52 8.04 2.33
N PHE A 113 1.56 8.85 2.21
CA PHE A 113 2.26 9.46 3.34
C PHE A 113 1.58 10.74 3.86
N GLY A 114 0.84 11.47 3.03
CA GLY A 114 0.40 12.83 3.35
C GLY A 114 -0.57 12.93 4.53
N THR A 115 -0.62 14.08 5.18
CA THR A 115 -1.53 14.33 6.32
C THR A 115 -2.89 14.86 5.90
N SER A 116 -3.00 15.47 4.72
CA SER A 116 -4.23 16.04 4.16
C SER A 116 -4.28 15.92 2.64
N LEU A 117 -5.47 16.13 2.07
CA LEU A 117 -5.62 16.33 0.62
C LEU A 117 -4.86 17.58 0.17
N ARG A 118 -4.27 17.52 -1.02
CA ARG A 118 -3.63 18.66 -1.69
C ARG A 118 -4.58 19.30 -2.69
N ARG A 119 -4.29 20.53 -3.13
CA ARG A 119 -5.02 21.18 -4.21
C ARG A 119 -4.43 20.77 -5.55
N GLY A 120 -5.21 20.10 -6.39
CA GLY A 120 -4.82 19.67 -7.73
C GLY A 120 -5.99 19.00 -8.45
N TYR A 121 -5.71 18.35 -9.58
CA TYR A 121 -6.71 17.63 -10.35
C TYR A 121 -6.43 16.13 -10.36
N MET A 122 -7.52 15.37 -10.41
CA MET A 122 -7.52 13.93 -10.63
C MET A 122 -8.41 13.64 -11.84
N HIS A 123 -7.93 12.78 -12.74
CA HIS A 123 -8.65 12.39 -13.95
C HIS A 123 -8.90 10.89 -13.92
N GLY A 124 -10.14 10.47 -14.17
CA GLY A 124 -10.51 9.07 -14.27
C GLY A 124 -11.13 8.80 -15.64
N GLY A 125 -10.85 7.63 -16.22
CA GLY A 125 -11.45 7.27 -17.50
C GLY A 125 -11.10 5.85 -17.95
N VAL A 126 -11.94 5.35 -18.86
CA VAL A 126 -11.70 4.08 -19.54
C VAL A 126 -10.53 4.23 -20.52
N THR A 127 -9.50 3.43 -20.35
CA THR A 127 -8.31 3.42 -21.23
C THR A 127 -8.31 2.26 -22.21
N GLY A 128 -9.12 1.24 -21.97
CA GLY A 128 -9.23 0.11 -22.87
C GLY A 128 -10.29 -0.90 -22.44
N ARG A 129 -10.48 -1.90 -23.30
CA ARG A 129 -11.36 -3.04 -23.05
C ARG A 129 -10.78 -4.29 -23.69
N ARG A 130 -11.12 -5.45 -23.12
CA ARG A 130 -10.93 -6.77 -23.72
C ARG A 130 -12.25 -7.52 -23.71
N SER A 131 -12.59 -8.08 -24.84
CA SER A 131 -13.63 -9.10 -24.98
C SER A 131 -13.15 -10.43 -24.41
N VAL A 132 -14.08 -11.34 -24.16
CA VAL A 132 -13.77 -12.70 -23.70
C VAL A 132 -12.91 -13.44 -24.73
N ALA A 133 -13.19 -13.30 -26.02
CA ALA A 133 -12.40 -13.92 -27.08
C ALA A 133 -10.94 -13.41 -27.12
N GLU A 134 -10.72 -12.11 -26.91
CA GLU A 134 -9.35 -11.57 -26.81
C GLU A 134 -8.62 -12.10 -25.57
N ILE A 135 -9.30 -12.24 -24.43
CA ILE A 135 -8.73 -12.79 -23.19
C ILE A 135 -8.39 -14.27 -23.36
N ASP A 136 -9.24 -15.05 -24.02
CA ASP A 136 -9.04 -16.47 -24.26
C ASP A 136 -7.90 -16.75 -25.25
N ALA A 137 -7.64 -15.81 -26.18
CA ALA A 137 -6.52 -15.89 -27.11
C ALA A 137 -5.16 -15.55 -26.46
N MET A 138 -5.14 -14.86 -25.32
CA MET A 138 -3.91 -14.52 -24.60
C MET A 138 -3.48 -15.64 -23.65
N THR A 139 -2.17 -15.89 -23.58
CA THR A 139 -1.57 -16.66 -22.49
C THR A 139 -1.69 -15.90 -21.16
N ASP A 140 -1.53 -16.61 -20.02
CA ASP A 140 -1.56 -15.98 -18.69
C ASP A 140 -0.51 -14.86 -18.55
N LYS A 141 0.66 -15.05 -19.15
CA LYS A 141 1.75 -14.07 -19.14
C LYS A 141 1.39 -12.82 -19.96
N GLU A 142 0.81 -13.01 -21.15
CA GLU A 142 0.37 -11.90 -22.00
C GLU A 142 -0.76 -11.12 -21.36
N LEU A 143 -1.76 -11.80 -20.81
CA LEU A 143 -2.87 -11.14 -20.12
C LEU A 143 -2.40 -10.36 -18.90
N PHE A 144 -1.45 -10.90 -18.11
CA PHE A 144 -0.86 -10.18 -16.99
C PHE A 144 -0.09 -8.94 -17.44
N ALA A 145 0.71 -9.06 -18.50
CA ALA A 145 1.43 -7.92 -19.08
C ALA A 145 0.47 -6.86 -19.65
N ASP A 146 -0.63 -7.29 -20.28
CA ASP A 146 -1.66 -6.40 -20.83
C ASP A 146 -2.38 -5.62 -19.73
N ILE A 147 -2.86 -6.30 -18.67
CA ILE A 147 -3.48 -5.65 -17.51
C ILE A 147 -2.49 -4.67 -16.86
N ARG A 148 -1.23 -5.08 -16.64
CA ARG A 148 -0.20 -4.20 -16.06
C ARG A 148 0.05 -2.97 -16.92
N LYS A 149 0.18 -3.13 -18.24
CA LYS A 149 0.38 -2.04 -19.18
C LYS A 149 -0.79 -1.06 -19.15
N MET A 150 -2.02 -1.57 -19.17
CA MET A 150 -3.23 -0.74 -19.22
C MET A 150 -3.47 0.04 -17.92
N LEU A 151 -2.99 -0.46 -16.78
CA LEU A 151 -3.10 0.20 -15.47
C LEU A 151 -1.90 1.07 -15.11
N THR A 152 -0.82 1.01 -15.89
CA THR A 152 0.35 1.86 -15.65
C THR A 152 0.03 3.31 -16.00
N VAL A 153 0.28 4.21 -15.05
CA VAL A 153 0.01 5.65 -15.17
C VAL A 153 1.29 6.42 -14.83
N ASP A 154 1.55 7.51 -15.57
CA ASP A 154 2.53 8.51 -15.17
C ASP A 154 1.85 9.56 -14.28
N GLU A 155 2.02 9.44 -12.96
CA GLU A 155 1.49 10.38 -11.97
C GLU A 155 2.26 11.72 -11.96
N PHE A 156 3.47 11.78 -12.52
CA PHE A 156 4.37 12.92 -12.40
C PHE A 156 4.18 13.95 -13.52
N SER A 157 3.50 13.57 -14.60
CA SER A 157 3.18 14.45 -15.73
C SER A 157 1.77 15.04 -15.67
N VAL A 158 0.98 14.73 -14.64
CA VAL A 158 -0.46 15.08 -14.59
C VAL A 158 -0.68 16.56 -14.29
N GLY A 159 0.03 17.12 -13.31
CA GLY A 159 -0.17 18.51 -12.91
C GLY A 159 0.56 18.88 -11.62
N LEU A 160 0.18 20.04 -11.07
CA LEU A 160 0.72 20.57 -9.83
C LEU A 160 -0.23 20.33 -8.66
N TYR A 161 0.33 19.89 -7.53
CA TYR A 161 -0.38 19.54 -6.31
C TYR A 161 0.05 20.45 -5.16
N ARG A 162 -0.65 21.57 -5.00
CA ARG A 162 -0.27 22.63 -4.06
C ARG A 162 -0.64 22.26 -2.63
N SER A 163 0.34 22.35 -1.74
CA SER A 163 0.13 22.27 -0.29
C SER A 163 1.25 22.99 0.47
N LYS A 164 0.90 23.62 1.59
CA LYS A 164 1.89 24.13 2.57
C LYS A 164 2.54 22.99 3.38
N LYS A 165 1.95 21.81 3.31
CA LYS A 165 2.31 20.58 4.04
C LYS A 165 2.69 19.47 3.07
N SER A 166 3.34 19.81 1.96
CA SER A 166 3.64 18.86 0.88
C SER A 166 4.56 17.73 1.34
N ALA A 167 5.53 18.01 2.21
CA ALA A 167 6.49 17.04 2.73
C ALA A 167 6.03 16.36 4.03
N GLU A 168 5.04 16.92 4.74
CA GLU A 168 4.64 16.41 6.06
C GLU A 168 4.31 14.91 6.04
N ALA A 169 4.90 14.19 6.99
CA ALA A 169 4.80 12.76 7.20
C ALA A 169 5.39 11.89 6.07
N LEU A 170 6.32 12.41 5.26
CA LEU A 170 7.16 11.60 4.35
C LEU A 170 7.80 10.40 5.05
N GLU A 171 8.06 10.51 6.35
CA GLU A 171 8.61 9.44 7.20
C GLU A 171 7.71 8.20 7.26
N ARG A 172 6.44 8.27 6.83
CA ARG A 172 5.56 7.10 6.71
C ARG A 172 5.99 6.13 5.61
N VAL A 173 6.75 6.62 4.63
CA VAL A 173 7.20 5.83 3.48
C VAL A 173 8.70 5.87 3.27
N LEU A 174 9.37 6.92 3.76
CA LEU A 174 10.82 7.05 3.78
C LEU A 174 11.32 6.82 5.20
N TYR A 175 12.33 6.01 5.40
CA TYR A 175 12.90 5.69 6.70
C TYR A 175 14.43 5.57 6.68
N ARG A 176 15.08 5.78 5.54
CA ARG A 176 16.54 5.85 5.41
C ARG A 176 16.95 7.13 4.72
N CYS A 177 18.04 7.75 5.16
CA CYS A 177 18.63 8.89 4.47
C CYS A 177 19.46 8.42 3.26
N PRO A 178 19.24 8.97 2.04
CA PRO A 178 19.92 8.55 0.83
C PRO A 178 21.32 9.15 0.73
N PHE A 179 21.61 10.19 1.52
CA PHE A 179 22.90 10.86 1.55
C PHE A 179 23.88 10.22 2.52
N CYS A 180 23.46 9.94 3.77
CA CYS A 180 24.34 9.34 4.79
C CYS A 180 24.04 7.88 5.11
N GLY A 181 22.97 7.30 4.58
CA GLY A 181 22.58 5.91 4.80
C GLY A 181 21.97 5.60 6.17
N SER A 182 21.91 6.57 7.08
CA SER A 182 21.32 6.39 8.41
C SER A 182 19.82 6.10 8.31
N VAL A 183 19.35 5.15 9.11
CA VAL A 183 17.92 4.82 9.26
C VAL A 183 17.29 5.67 10.36
N GLU A 184 15.99 5.94 10.22
CA GLU A 184 15.14 6.65 11.19
C GLU A 184 15.61 8.08 11.52
N SER A 185 16.46 8.65 10.65
CA SER A 185 17.15 9.93 10.88
C SER A 185 16.51 11.11 10.15
N ILE A 186 15.47 10.87 9.35
CA ILE A 186 14.80 11.90 8.56
C ILE A 186 13.59 12.46 9.31
N LYS A 187 13.33 13.75 9.10
CA LYS A 187 12.17 14.47 9.62
C LYS A 187 11.60 15.41 8.57
N SER A 188 10.28 15.50 8.48
CA SER A 188 9.59 16.41 7.57
C SER A 188 8.83 17.51 8.32
N SER A 189 8.77 18.68 7.71
CA SER A 189 7.98 19.81 8.22
C SER A 189 7.58 20.74 7.07
N GLY A 190 6.29 21.02 6.95
CA GLY A 190 5.74 21.83 5.87
C GLY A 190 6.07 21.27 4.49
N ARG A 191 6.96 21.96 3.76
CA ARG A 191 7.43 21.58 2.42
C ARG A 191 8.83 20.95 2.42
N PHE A 192 9.46 20.77 3.58
CA PHE A 192 10.85 20.35 3.65
C PHE A 192 11.00 18.99 4.33
N VAL A 193 12.02 18.25 3.91
CA VAL A 193 12.54 17.07 4.58
C VAL A 193 14.01 17.30 4.92
N HIS A 194 14.40 16.90 6.12
CA HIS A 194 15.74 17.06 6.65
C HIS A 194 16.24 15.75 7.24
N CYS A 195 17.57 15.60 7.30
CA CYS A 195 18.21 14.54 8.06
C CYS A 195 19.14 15.14 9.13
N VAL A 196 19.39 14.39 10.20
CA VAL A 196 20.39 14.73 11.24
C VAL A 196 21.78 15.01 10.66
N CYS A 197 22.16 14.39 9.52
CA CYS A 197 23.44 14.63 8.84
C CYS A 197 23.52 15.99 8.11
N GLY A 198 22.43 16.76 8.04
CA GLY A 198 22.37 18.06 7.39
C GLY A 198 21.73 18.08 6.00
N LEU A 199 21.37 16.92 5.42
CA LEU A 199 20.55 16.83 4.21
C LEU A 199 19.28 17.67 4.38
N CYS A 200 18.93 18.41 3.34
CA CYS A 200 17.77 19.30 3.31
C CYS A 200 17.22 19.34 1.89
N ALA A 201 15.95 18.99 1.71
CA ALA A 201 15.28 19.10 0.42
C ALA A 201 13.87 19.69 0.56
N GLU A 202 13.49 20.53 -0.40
CA GLU A 202 12.09 20.93 -0.58
C GLU A 202 11.35 19.89 -1.43
N TYR A 203 10.16 19.48 -1.02
CA TYR A 203 9.24 18.69 -1.82
C TYR A 203 8.24 19.61 -2.54
N ARG A 204 8.45 19.77 -3.85
CA ARG A 204 7.76 20.74 -4.70
C ARG A 204 6.38 20.25 -5.15
N ASP A 205 5.57 21.19 -5.64
CA ASP A 205 4.19 20.92 -6.08
C ASP A 205 4.11 20.01 -7.32
N ASN A 206 5.22 19.86 -8.07
CA ASN A 206 5.34 18.91 -9.17
C ASN A 206 5.83 17.52 -8.71
N LEU A 207 5.73 17.22 -7.41
CA LEU A 207 6.10 15.94 -6.80
C LEU A 207 7.59 15.59 -6.87
N THR A 208 8.45 16.61 -7.05
CA THR A 208 9.92 16.44 -7.09
C THR A 208 10.61 17.01 -5.86
N PHE A 209 11.78 16.46 -5.53
CA PHE A 209 12.70 17.05 -4.58
C PHE A 209 13.52 18.18 -5.21
N ASN A 210 13.84 19.17 -4.39
CA ASN A 210 14.86 20.19 -4.63
C ASN A 210 15.86 20.11 -3.49
N PHE A 211 17.00 19.45 -3.70
CA PHE A 211 18.02 19.34 -2.67
C PHE A 211 18.73 20.68 -2.49
N ILE A 212 18.61 21.24 -1.30
CA ILE A 212 19.29 22.47 -0.87
C ILE A 212 20.66 22.10 -0.30
N ARG A 213 20.75 20.97 0.41
CA ARG A 213 21.99 20.37 0.92
C ARG A 213 21.90 18.84 0.86
N GLY A 214 23.03 18.18 0.63
CA GLY A 214 23.11 16.73 0.55
C GLY A 214 22.49 16.18 -0.74
N GLU A 215 22.92 16.71 -1.89
CA GLU A 215 22.54 16.21 -3.22
C GLU A 215 22.88 14.72 -3.33
N CYS A 216 21.96 13.94 -3.91
CA CYS A 216 22.06 12.49 -4.00
C CYS A 216 21.50 11.94 -5.32
N GLY A 217 21.18 12.80 -6.29
CA GLY A 217 20.71 12.38 -7.63
C GLY A 217 19.28 11.85 -7.66
N LEU A 218 18.58 11.82 -6.53
CA LEU A 218 17.19 11.43 -6.44
C LEU A 218 16.28 12.59 -6.85
N ARG A 219 15.17 12.30 -7.53
CA ARG A 219 14.24 13.34 -7.97
C ARG A 219 12.85 13.17 -7.38
N TYR A 220 12.39 11.95 -7.21
CA TYR A 220 11.05 11.60 -6.77
C TYR A 220 11.07 10.72 -5.52
N VAL A 221 9.93 10.63 -4.83
CA VAL A 221 9.75 9.68 -3.71
C VAL A 221 10.03 8.24 -4.14
N ARG A 222 9.64 7.85 -5.36
CA ARG A 222 9.97 6.52 -5.94
C ARG A 222 11.47 6.24 -6.03
N ASP A 223 12.29 7.25 -6.32
CA ASP A 223 13.73 7.03 -6.46
C ASP A 223 14.34 6.73 -5.08
N TRP A 224 13.85 7.42 -4.06
CA TRP A 224 14.24 7.22 -2.67
C TRP A 224 13.77 5.87 -2.14
N ILE A 225 12.52 5.47 -2.40
CA ILE A 225 12.03 4.14 -2.00
C ILE A 225 12.81 3.02 -2.71
N ARG A 226 13.24 3.22 -3.97
CA ARG A 226 14.10 2.23 -4.66
C ARG A 226 15.45 2.09 -3.98
N ASP A 227 16.12 3.19 -3.62
CA ASP A 227 17.38 3.16 -2.84
C ASP A 227 17.19 2.41 -1.51
N GLU A 228 16.08 2.67 -0.81
CA GLU A 228 15.73 1.93 0.41
C GLU A 228 15.56 0.43 0.17
N LEU A 229 14.87 0.04 -0.90
CA LEU A 229 14.68 -1.37 -1.25
C LEU A 229 15.98 -2.05 -1.70
N GLU A 230 16.88 -1.35 -2.38
CA GLU A 230 18.22 -1.85 -2.70
C GLU A 230 19.02 -2.10 -1.42
N TRP A 231 18.97 -1.17 -0.46
CA TRP A 231 19.55 -1.38 0.86
C TRP A 231 18.92 -2.60 1.56
N VAL A 232 17.59 -2.70 1.61
CA VAL A 232 16.88 -3.85 2.22
C VAL A 232 17.32 -5.17 1.59
N LYS A 233 17.46 -5.24 0.26
CA LYS A 233 17.92 -6.43 -0.46
C LYS A 233 19.37 -6.82 -0.14
N SER A 234 20.21 -5.86 0.23
CA SER A 234 21.60 -6.13 0.63
C SER A 234 21.75 -6.40 2.13
N PHE A 235 20.78 -5.97 2.94
CA PHE A 235 20.86 -6.04 4.40
C PHE A 235 20.86 -7.49 4.91
N VAL A 236 21.73 -7.75 5.88
CA VAL A 236 21.81 -8.98 6.67
C VAL A 236 21.94 -8.55 8.13
N PRO A 237 20.98 -8.88 9.01
CA PRO A 237 21.07 -8.47 10.40
C PRO A 237 22.19 -9.23 11.13
N GLU A 238 22.89 -8.52 12.00
CA GLU A 238 23.71 -9.16 13.03
C GLU A 238 22.83 -9.92 14.02
N ARG A 239 23.34 -11.04 14.55
CA ARG A 239 22.54 -11.89 15.42
C ARG A 239 22.18 -11.16 16.71
N GLY A 240 20.88 -11.08 17.01
CA GLY A 240 20.36 -10.43 18.22
C GLY A 240 20.37 -8.91 18.18
N SER A 241 20.80 -8.27 17.09
CA SER A 241 20.74 -6.81 16.98
C SER A 241 19.30 -6.34 16.72
N VAL A 242 18.99 -5.18 17.31
CA VAL A 242 17.75 -4.46 17.02
C VAL A 242 17.93 -3.75 15.69
N ILE A 243 17.04 -4.02 14.74
CA ILE A 243 17.05 -3.45 13.40
C ILE A 243 16.31 -2.10 13.41
N PHE A 244 15.11 -2.08 14.00
CA PHE A 244 14.25 -0.90 14.10
C PHE A 244 13.58 -0.82 15.46
N ARG A 245 13.28 0.42 15.90
CA ARG A 245 12.57 0.68 17.14
C ARG A 245 11.62 1.86 17.00
N ASP A 246 10.38 1.70 17.49
CA ASP A 246 9.43 2.81 17.66
C ASP A 246 8.92 2.85 19.10
N GLU A 247 8.76 4.07 19.61
CA GLU A 247 8.13 4.33 20.90
C GLU A 247 6.68 4.77 20.73
N HIS A 248 5.89 4.65 21.80
CA HIS A 248 4.49 5.09 21.86
C HIS A 248 3.57 4.39 20.84
N VAL A 249 3.81 3.11 20.57
CA VAL A 249 2.89 2.30 19.76
C VAL A 249 1.73 1.79 20.61
N LYS A 250 0.65 1.40 19.94
CA LYS A 250 -0.51 0.72 20.52
C LYS A 250 -0.72 -0.61 19.83
N LEU A 251 -0.90 -1.68 20.60
CA LEU A 251 -1.19 -3.02 20.13
C LEU A 251 -2.63 -3.39 20.49
N GLU A 252 -3.38 -3.91 19.52
CA GLU A 252 -4.75 -4.36 19.70
C GLU A 252 -4.96 -5.69 18.97
N LYS A 253 -5.47 -6.72 19.66
CA LYS A 253 -5.86 -7.98 19.02
C LYS A 253 -7.23 -7.83 18.35
N ARG A 254 -7.38 -8.35 17.14
CA ARG A 254 -8.66 -8.42 16.43
C ARG A 254 -9.50 -9.56 16.99
N LYS A 255 -10.75 -9.26 17.34
CA LYS A 255 -11.76 -10.23 17.80
C LYS A 255 -12.47 -10.90 16.62
N PRO A 256 -13.17 -12.04 16.83
CA PRO A 256 -13.92 -12.72 15.78
C PRO A 256 -15.02 -11.86 15.13
N ASP A 257 -15.58 -10.89 15.85
CA ASP A 257 -16.56 -9.92 15.35
C ASP A 257 -15.93 -8.77 14.56
N MET A 258 -14.63 -8.85 14.24
CA MET A 258 -13.82 -7.86 13.54
C MET A 258 -13.56 -6.56 14.32
N SER A 259 -14.06 -6.45 15.56
CA SER A 259 -13.68 -5.39 16.48
C SER A 259 -12.29 -5.64 17.06
N TYR A 260 -11.78 -4.69 17.84
CA TYR A 260 -10.46 -4.76 18.44
C TYR A 260 -10.56 -4.73 19.97
N GLU A 261 -9.67 -5.47 20.63
CA GLU A 261 -9.49 -5.40 22.08
C GLU A 261 -8.95 -4.02 22.51
N LYS A 262 -8.96 -3.76 23.82
CA LYS A 262 -8.47 -2.50 24.37
C LYS A 262 -6.98 -2.36 24.04
N PRO A 263 -6.51 -1.18 23.58
CA PRO A 263 -5.12 -1.00 23.20
C PRO A 263 -4.19 -1.05 24.40
N GLU A 264 -3.12 -1.83 24.26
CA GLU A 264 -1.95 -1.79 25.13
C GLU A 264 -0.92 -0.83 24.52
N SER A 265 -0.32 0.05 25.33
CA SER A 265 0.66 1.03 24.85
C SER A 265 2.07 0.67 25.29
N GLY A 266 3.06 0.90 24.44
CA GLY A 266 4.46 0.59 24.75
C GLY A 266 5.39 0.88 23.59
N SER A 267 6.52 0.18 23.58
CA SER A 267 7.50 0.22 22.49
C SER A 267 7.30 -0.94 21.51
N MET A 268 7.94 -0.81 20.35
CA MET A 268 8.02 -1.80 19.30
C MET A 268 9.48 -1.95 18.88
N GLU A 269 9.96 -3.18 18.80
CA GLU A 269 11.32 -3.51 18.36
C GLU A 269 11.30 -4.71 17.42
N MET A 270 12.09 -4.66 16.35
CA MET A 270 12.29 -5.79 15.44
C MET A 270 13.75 -6.21 15.43
N THR A 271 14.00 -7.51 15.55
CA THR A 271 15.30 -8.16 15.35
C THR A 271 15.26 -9.05 14.12
N GLY A 272 16.36 -9.75 13.81
CA GLY A 272 16.38 -10.76 12.75
C GLY A 272 15.46 -11.96 12.96
N GLU A 273 14.99 -12.22 14.19
CA GLU A 273 14.25 -13.44 14.55
C GLU A 273 12.82 -13.17 15.04
N HIS A 274 12.59 -12.04 15.70
CA HIS A 274 11.31 -11.72 16.33
C HIS A 274 10.98 -10.23 16.25
N ILE A 275 9.71 -9.92 16.48
CA ILE A 275 9.20 -8.56 16.68
C ILE A 275 8.48 -8.50 18.02
N SER A 276 8.85 -7.54 18.86
CA SER A 276 8.30 -7.32 20.19
C SER A 276 7.48 -6.04 20.18
N VAL A 277 6.23 -6.10 20.65
CA VAL A 277 5.31 -4.96 20.65
C VAL A 277 4.56 -4.93 21.96
N CYS A 278 4.66 -3.84 22.71
CA CYS A 278 4.01 -3.67 24.02
C CYS A 278 4.28 -4.85 24.97
N GLY A 279 5.50 -5.39 24.98
CA GLY A 279 5.89 -6.56 25.79
C GLY A 279 5.52 -7.93 25.22
N LYS A 280 4.70 -7.99 24.17
CA LYS A 280 4.36 -9.24 23.47
C LYS A 280 5.35 -9.53 22.35
N THR A 281 5.93 -10.73 22.36
CA THR A 281 6.92 -11.16 21.35
C THR A 281 6.29 -12.09 20.31
N PHE A 282 6.56 -11.82 19.03
CA PHE A 282 6.13 -12.64 17.90
C PHE A 282 7.36 -13.12 17.12
N LEU A 283 7.51 -14.44 16.97
CA LEU A 283 8.54 -15.00 16.10
C LEU A 283 8.21 -14.70 14.64
N LEU A 284 9.17 -14.15 13.88
CA LEU A 284 8.97 -13.84 12.45
C LEU A 284 8.74 -15.10 11.60
N SER A 285 9.10 -16.28 12.10
CA SER A 285 8.81 -17.57 11.48
C SER A 285 7.36 -18.02 11.65
N LYS A 286 6.66 -17.50 12.66
CA LYS A 286 5.25 -17.80 12.95
C LYS A 286 4.28 -16.74 12.44
N LEU A 287 4.79 -15.68 11.82
CA LEU A 287 3.97 -14.70 11.13
C LEU A 287 3.75 -15.13 9.68
N SER A 288 2.48 -15.22 9.30
CA SER A 288 2.07 -15.55 7.94
C SER A 288 2.22 -14.33 7.01
N ASN A 289 1.90 -13.13 7.52
CA ASN A 289 2.03 -11.90 6.75
C ASN A 289 2.14 -10.63 7.63
N MET A 290 2.67 -9.56 7.04
CA MET A 290 2.62 -8.20 7.59
C MET A 290 2.10 -7.24 6.53
N VAL A 291 1.10 -6.43 6.87
CA VAL A 291 0.48 -5.55 5.86
C VAL A 291 0.11 -4.19 6.41
N GLN A 292 0.37 -3.16 5.62
CA GLN A 292 -0.09 -1.82 5.92
C GLN A 292 -1.52 -1.59 5.41
N ILE A 293 -2.35 -1.00 6.28
CA ILE A 293 -3.66 -0.46 5.92
C ILE A 293 -3.70 1.03 6.26
N LYS A 294 -4.55 1.78 5.55
CA LYS A 294 -4.60 3.24 5.65
C LYS A 294 -3.18 3.84 5.57
N LYS A 295 -2.94 5.01 6.16
CA LYS A 295 -1.65 5.70 6.01
C LYS A 295 -0.51 5.15 6.87
N GLN A 296 -0.80 4.55 8.03
CA GLN A 296 0.25 4.12 8.98
C GLN A 296 -0.15 2.97 9.91
N ILE A 297 -1.21 2.20 9.60
CA ILE A 297 -1.61 1.09 10.48
C ILE A 297 -0.92 -0.18 9.97
N LEU A 298 -0.20 -0.86 10.85
CA LEU A 298 0.40 -2.16 10.57
C LEU A 298 -0.49 -3.28 11.11
N LEU A 299 -0.75 -4.28 10.29
CA LEU A 299 -1.40 -5.53 10.69
C LEU A 299 -0.38 -6.67 10.68
N LEU A 300 -0.34 -7.43 11.77
CA LEU A 300 0.40 -8.68 11.87
C LEU A 300 -0.59 -9.85 11.79
N PHE A 301 -0.31 -10.81 10.90
CA PHE A 301 -1.07 -12.05 10.77
C PHE A 301 -0.21 -13.21 11.27
N THR A 302 -0.75 -14.01 12.19
CA THR A 302 -0.06 -15.21 12.69
C THR A 302 -0.41 -16.43 11.85
N ALA A 303 0.38 -17.50 11.97
CA ALA A 303 0.09 -18.79 11.35
C ALA A 303 -1.21 -19.41 11.91
N GLU A 304 -1.55 -19.09 13.16
CA GLU A 304 -2.77 -19.49 13.86
C GLU A 304 -3.98 -18.59 13.52
N GLN A 305 -3.89 -17.80 12.44
CA GLN A 305 -4.96 -16.91 11.95
C GLN A 305 -5.37 -15.79 12.91
N GLU A 306 -4.53 -15.45 13.90
CA GLU A 306 -4.74 -14.26 14.73
C GLU A 306 -4.29 -13.01 13.98
N VAL A 307 -4.95 -11.88 14.24
CA VAL A 307 -4.61 -10.58 13.66
C VAL A 307 -4.39 -9.57 14.75
N TYR A 308 -3.25 -8.89 14.70
CA TYR A 308 -2.91 -7.80 15.61
C TYR A 308 -2.78 -6.49 14.83
N ARG A 309 -3.35 -5.42 15.37
CA ARG A 309 -3.27 -4.07 14.83
C ARG A 309 -2.29 -3.26 15.65
N ILE A 310 -1.37 -2.60 14.96
CA ILE A 310 -0.40 -1.69 15.53
C ILE A 310 -0.66 -0.29 14.99
N THR A 311 -0.80 0.67 15.90
CA THR A 311 -0.97 2.09 15.57
C THR A 311 -0.03 2.95 16.41
N SER A 312 0.19 4.18 15.99
CA SER A 312 0.93 5.18 16.77
C SER A 312 0.21 6.53 16.67
N PRO A 313 0.19 7.35 17.73
CA PRO A 313 -0.24 8.75 17.65
C PRO A 313 0.77 9.60 16.86
N ASN A 314 2.03 9.16 16.78
CA ASN A 314 3.09 9.83 16.03
C ASN A 314 3.10 9.39 14.57
N VAL A 315 3.95 10.03 13.75
CA VAL A 315 4.26 9.55 12.41
C VAL A 315 4.97 8.20 12.55
N PHE A 316 4.39 7.16 11.95
CA PHE A 316 4.87 5.78 12.05
C PHE A 316 5.07 5.18 10.66
N CYS A 317 6.26 4.64 10.42
CA CYS A 317 6.62 3.96 9.19
C CYS A 317 6.32 2.46 9.31
N ALA A 318 5.14 2.03 8.88
CA ALA A 318 4.82 0.60 8.81
C ALA A 318 5.67 -0.12 7.75
N LEU A 319 6.05 0.58 6.67
CA LEU A 319 6.78 0.01 5.54
C LEU A 319 8.14 -0.58 5.94
N LYS A 320 8.92 0.10 6.80
CA LYS A 320 10.25 -0.42 7.20
C LYS A 320 10.18 -1.83 7.80
N TYR A 321 9.17 -2.08 8.64
CA TYR A 321 8.92 -3.41 9.23
C TYR A 321 8.47 -4.42 8.19
N ILE A 322 7.59 -4.03 7.25
CA ILE A 322 7.10 -4.91 6.20
C ILE A 322 8.23 -5.30 5.24
N HIS A 323 9.01 -4.32 4.78
CA HIS A 323 10.15 -4.54 3.89
C HIS A 323 11.15 -5.51 4.54
N MET A 324 11.50 -5.26 5.80
CA MET A 324 12.43 -6.10 6.54
C MET A 324 11.87 -7.49 6.83
N PHE A 325 10.58 -7.60 7.19
CA PHE A 325 9.92 -8.90 7.36
C PHE A 325 10.02 -9.76 6.09
N HIS A 326 9.74 -9.18 4.92
CA HIS A 326 9.86 -9.89 3.65
C HIS A 326 11.32 -10.28 3.37
N ARG A 327 12.28 -9.37 3.57
CA ARG A 327 13.71 -9.68 3.44
C ARG A 327 14.15 -10.86 4.32
N LEU A 328 13.81 -10.82 5.60
CA LEU A 328 14.16 -11.87 6.56
C LEU A 328 13.47 -13.19 6.21
N ARG A 329 12.24 -13.14 5.69
CA ARG A 329 11.54 -14.32 5.16
C ARG A 329 12.29 -14.91 3.97
N GLN A 330 12.70 -14.10 2.99
CA GLN A 330 13.46 -14.56 1.82
C GLN A 330 14.79 -15.21 2.22
N LEU A 331 15.54 -14.60 3.14
CA LEU A 331 16.78 -15.17 3.68
C LEU A 331 16.54 -16.53 4.35
N ARG A 332 15.43 -16.68 5.08
CA ARG A 332 15.07 -17.92 5.77
C ARG A 332 14.59 -19.02 4.81
N THR A 333 13.81 -18.69 3.78
CA THR A 333 13.22 -19.68 2.85
C THR A 333 14.08 -19.95 1.63
N GLY A 334 15.06 -19.09 1.32
CA GLY A 334 15.84 -19.14 0.08
C GLY A 334 15.06 -18.74 -1.18
N VAL A 335 13.82 -18.25 -1.04
CA VAL A 335 12.98 -17.81 -2.17
C VAL A 335 13.05 -16.30 -2.28
N PHE A 336 13.66 -15.79 -3.33
CA PHE A 336 13.81 -14.35 -3.58
C PHE A 336 12.82 -13.88 -4.64
N ASP A 337 11.72 -13.28 -4.19
CA ASP A 337 10.77 -12.56 -5.03
C ASP A 337 11.02 -11.05 -4.99
N ASN A 338 10.35 -10.29 -5.86
CA ASN A 338 10.43 -8.83 -5.85
C ASN A 338 9.40 -8.18 -4.92
N TYR A 339 8.73 -8.95 -4.05
CA TYR A 339 7.64 -8.44 -3.22
C TYR A 339 8.13 -8.05 -1.83
N PHE A 340 8.08 -6.76 -1.53
CA PHE A 340 8.43 -6.19 -0.23
C PHE A 340 7.22 -5.51 0.44
N GLY A 341 5.99 -5.91 0.12
CA GLY A 341 4.78 -5.34 0.74
C GLY A 341 4.14 -4.17 0.00
N MET A 342 4.71 -3.79 -1.15
CA MET A 342 4.19 -2.76 -2.05
C MET A 342 4.16 -3.23 -3.49
#